data_AF-A0A1L8CVH3-F1
#
_entry.id   AF-A0A1L8CVH3-F1
#
_cell.length_a   1.000
_cell.length_b   1.000
_cell.length_c   1.000
_cell.angle_alpha   90.00
_cell.angle_beta   90.00
_cell.angle_gamma   90.00
#
_symmetry.space_group_name_H-M   'P 1'
#
loop_
_entity.id
_entity.type
_entity.pdbx_description
1 polymer ?
#
loop_
_entity_poly.entity_id
_entity_poly.type
_entity_poly.pdbx_seq_one_letter_code
_entity_poly.pdbx_strand_id
1 'polypeptide(L)' 'MTGESPKKNVFKNLPPGVCIPWEEKLKDLGEIKGDVNTIKKEWDKLEMFTYLYIWYWVHR' A
#
# COMPACT_ATOMS: atom_id res chain seq x y z
N MET A 1 -24.77 18.24 -12.31
CA MET A 1 -24.09 17.08 -12.94
C MET A 1 -22.79 16.84 -12.20
N THR A 2 -22.81 16.01 -11.17
CA THR A 2 -21.59 15.55 -10.49
C THR A 2 -21.75 14.05 -10.27
N GLY A 3 -21.49 13.30 -11.35
CA GLY A 3 -21.37 11.85 -11.26
C GLY A 3 -20.07 11.54 -10.54
N GLU A 4 -20.13 11.43 -9.21
CA GLU A 4 -19.07 10.77 -8.45
C GLU A 4 -19.00 9.33 -8.96
N SER A 5 -18.00 9.07 -9.79
CA SER A 5 -17.74 7.75 -10.32
C SER A 5 -17.44 6.82 -9.14
N PRO A 6 -17.97 5.58 -9.11
CA PRO A 6 -17.80 4.70 -7.97
C PRO A 6 -16.31 4.49 -7.72
N LYS A 7 -15.81 4.98 -6.58
CA LYS A 7 -14.41 4.82 -6.19
C LYS A 7 -14.12 3.32 -6.14
N LYS A 8 -13.34 2.83 -7.09
CA LYS A 8 -12.89 1.43 -7.11
C LYS A 8 -12.24 1.12 -5.77
N ASN A 9 -12.69 0.05 -5.12
CA ASN A 9 -12.05 -0.46 -3.91
C ASN A 9 -10.66 -0.98 -4.27
N VAL A 10 -9.63 -0.15 -4.07
CA VAL A 10 -8.22 -0.46 -4.39
C VAL A 10 -7.69 -1.62 -3.55
N PHE A 11 -8.35 -1.91 -2.42
CA PHE A 11 -8.02 -3.00 -1.49
C PHE A 11 -8.66 -4.35 -1.85
N LYS A 12 -9.40 -4.44 -2.97
CA LYS A 12 -10.04 -5.70 -3.38
C LYS A 12 -9.01 -6.61 -4.06
N ASN A 13 -8.82 -7.81 -3.52
CA ASN A 13 -7.84 -8.83 -3.99
C ASN A 13 -6.38 -8.37 -3.92
N LEU A 14 -5.94 -7.81 -2.79
CA LEU A 14 -4.52 -7.58 -2.57
C LEU A 14 -3.76 -8.91 -2.46
N PRO A 15 -2.52 -8.96 -2.99
CA PRO A 15 -1.66 -10.12 -2.78
C PRO A 15 -1.31 -10.27 -1.29
N PRO A 16 -1.09 -11.52 -0.82
CA PRO A 16 -0.66 -11.74 0.56
C PRO A 16 0.68 -11.05 0.82
N GLY A 17 0.80 -10.36 1.95
CA GLY A 17 2.00 -9.58 2.30
C GLY A 17 1.95 -8.10 1.90
N VAL A 18 0.88 -7.63 1.25
CA VAL A 18 0.67 -6.21 0.95
C VAL A 18 -0.54 -5.69 1.72
N CYS A 19 -0.33 -4.66 2.52
CA CYS A 19 -1.36 -3.96 3.29
C CYS A 19 -1.88 -2.74 2.52
N ILE A 20 -0.98 -1.96 1.93
CA ILE A 20 -1.24 -0.75 1.19
C ILE A 20 -0.48 -0.83 -0.15
N PRO A 21 -1.19 -0.87 -1.28
CA PRO A 21 -0.54 -0.91 -2.59
C PRO A 21 0.26 0.37 -2.84
N TRP A 22 1.39 0.23 -3.55
CA TRP A 22 2.29 1.35 -3.86
C TRP A 22 1.58 2.54 -4.51
N GLU A 23 0.58 2.29 -5.35
CA GLU A 23 -0.21 3.34 -6.01
C GLU A 23 -1.01 4.21 -5.03
N GLU A 24 -1.53 3.62 -3.94
CA GLU A 24 -2.16 4.40 -2.87
C GLU A 24 -1.11 5.11 -2.02
N LYS A 25 0.03 4.46 -1.76
CA LYS A 25 1.10 5.09 -0.99
C LYS A 25 1.72 6.30 -1.70
N LEU A 26 1.82 6.26 -3.04
CA LEU A 26 2.30 7.39 -3.84
C LEU A 26 1.42 8.63 -3.70
N LYS A 27 0.11 8.46 -3.56
CA LYS A 27 -0.82 9.58 -3.35
C LYS A 27 -0.56 10.28 -2.01
N ASP A 28 -0.16 9.52 -1.00
CA ASP A 28 0.18 10.02 0.33
C ASP A 28 1.59 10.64 0.38
N LEU A 29 2.57 10.03 -0.30
CA LEU A 29 3.95 10.53 -0.36
C LEU A 29 4.10 11.82 -1.18
N GLY A 30 3.22 12.05 -2.17
CA GLY A 30 3.28 13.22 -3.04
C GLY A 30 4.50 13.19 -3.98
N GLU A 31 5.18 14.33 -4.14
CA GLU A 31 6.34 14.45 -5.02
C GLU A 31 7.59 13.81 -4.39
N ILE A 32 8.09 12.74 -5.02
CA ILE A 32 9.31 12.06 -4.60
C ILE A 32 10.53 12.75 -5.24
N LYS A 33 11.41 13.33 -4.41
CA LYS A 33 12.66 14.00 -4.86
C LYS A 33 13.84 13.04 -5.08
N GLY A 34 13.70 11.76 -4.72
CA GLY A 34 14.74 10.74 -4.81
C GLY A 34 14.44 9.65 -5.84
N ASP A 35 15.23 8.58 -5.82
CA ASP A 35 15.00 7.42 -6.68
C ASP A 35 13.76 6.63 -6.24
N VAL A 36 12.71 6.68 -7.06
CA VAL A 36 11.42 6.05 -6.80
C VAL A 36 11.55 4.53 -6.67
N ASN A 37 12.46 3.91 -7.43
CA ASN A 37 12.65 2.45 -7.40
C ASN A 37 13.21 1.98 -6.05
N THR A 38 14.16 2.73 -5.50
CA THR A 38 14.75 2.45 -4.18
C THR A 38 13.70 2.57 -3.09
N ILE A 39 12.89 3.64 -3.11
CA ILE A 39 11.84 3.85 -2.11
C ILE A 39 10.78 2.76 -2.20
N LYS A 40 10.34 2.43 -3.43
CA LYS A 40 9.39 1.33 -3.65
C LYS A 40 9.94 -0.01 -3.13
N LYS A 41 11.21 -0.31 -3.40
CA LYS A 41 11.85 -1.55 -2.94
C LYS A 41 11.88 -1.66 -1.42
N GLU A 42 12.24 -0.58 -0.72
CA GLU A 42 12.23 -0.59 0.74
C GLU A 42 10.80 -0.58 1.30
N TRP A 43 9.86 0.08 0.63
CA TRP A 43 8.44 0.02 0.96
C TRP A 43 7.88 -1.41 0.89
N ASP A 44 8.12 -2.13 -0.22
CA ASP A 44 7.64 -3.49 -0.40
C ASP A 44 8.19 -4.44 0.70
N LYS A 45 9.40 -4.20 1.20
CA LYS A 45 9.94 -4.93 2.36
C LYS A 45 9.19 -4.59 3.65
N LEU A 46 8.97 -3.31 3.91
CA LEU A 46 8.24 -2.84 5.11
C LEU A 46 6.80 -3.34 5.12
N GLU A 47 6.14 -3.41 3.97
CA GLU A 47 4.79 -3.94 3.81
C GLU A 47 4.71 -5.40 4.28
N MET A 48 5.67 -6.24 3.89
CA MET A 48 5.75 -7.62 4.36
C MET A 48 5.89 -7.71 5.89
N PHE A 49 6.77 -6.88 6.48
CA PHE A 49 6.93 -6.83 7.94
C PHE A 49 5.65 -6.36 8.64
N THR A 50 4.99 -5.35 8.10
CA THR A 50 3.75 -4.78 8.64
C THR A 50 2.62 -5.81 8.58
N TYR A 51 2.49 -6.51 7.46
CA TYR A 51 1.54 -7.61 7.29
C TYR A 51 1.76 -8.70 8.33
N LEU A 52 3.00 -9.18 8.48
CA LEU A 52 3.35 -10.20 9.48
C LEU A 52 3.09 -9.72 10.91
N TYR A 53 3.43 -8.47 11.21
CA TYR A 53 3.18 -7.87 12.51
C TYR A 53 1.69 -7.87 12.85
N ILE A 54 0.83 -7.36 11.97
CA ILE A 54 -0.62 -7.35 12.18
C ILE A 54 -1.16 -8.78 12.30
N TRP A 55 -0.72 -9.68 11.43
CA TRP A 55 -1.16 -11.08 11.45
C TRP A 55 -0.80 -11.79 12.75
N TYR A 56 0.38 -11.52 13.31
CA TYR A 56 0.80 -12.06 14.61
C TYR A 56 -0.18 -11.70 15.74
N TRP A 57 -0.73 -10.48 15.73
CA TRP A 57 -1.72 -10.06 16.74
C TRP A 57 -3.09 -10.72 16.57
N VAL A 58 -3.46 -11.12 15.35
CA VAL A 58 -4.72 -11.84 15.10
C VAL A 58 -4.66 -13.28 15.63
N HIS A 59 -3.47 -13.86 15.63
CA HIS A 59 -3.24 -15.26 15.99
C HIS A 59 -2.93 -15.49 17.48
N ARG A 60 -2.76 -14.41 18.27
CA ARG A 60 -2.54 -14.51 19.73
C ARG A 60 -3.86 -14.56 20.49
#